data_AF-A0A916S642-F1
#
_entry.id   AF-A0A916S642-F1
#
_cell.length_a   1.000
_cell.length_b   1.000
_cell.length_c   1.000
_cell.angle_alpha   90.00
_cell.angle_beta   90.00
_cell.angle_gamma   90.00
#
_symmetry.space_group_name_H-M   'P 1'
#
loop_
_entity.id
_entity.type
_entity.pdbx_description
1 polymer ?
#
loop_
_entity_poly.entity_id
_entity_poly.type
_entity_poly.pdbx_seq_one_letter_code
_entity_poly.pdbx_strand_id
1 'polypeptide(L)'
;MSITRAVLAAGVSRYFPWQFGVDYDIVGRGSGQPVFDEQHEVRELLRAQRATEWVIVSTGMFTSFLFEPAFDVVNLDRQTIHGLGSWNTKVTVTTPEDVGKLTTEILLAEPRVVDEVVYVAGDTISYGQLAEVVERVTGRKFEKTEWTLDKLRADLAAAPSDVMARYRAAFALGDGMWWDKSRTFNERKGLKVTDVEEYLRARVN
;
A
#
# COMPACT_ATOMS: atom_id res chain seq x y z
N MET A 1 10.03 -23.53 0.80
CA MET A 1 8.76 -23.82 0.10
C MET A 1 7.77 -22.74 0.50
N SER A 2 7.24 -21.95 -0.44
CA SER A 2 6.29 -20.87 -0.10
C SER A 2 4.92 -21.43 0.29
N ILE A 3 4.17 -20.71 1.13
CA ILE A 3 2.82 -21.09 1.57
C ILE A 3 1.90 -21.33 0.37
N THR A 4 1.97 -20.47 -0.66
CA THR A 4 1.19 -20.63 -1.89
C THR A 4 1.42 -21.99 -2.55
N ARG A 5 2.67 -22.47 -2.64
CA ARG A 5 2.93 -23.81 -3.21
C ARG A 5 2.33 -24.93 -2.36
N ALA A 6 2.35 -24.78 -1.03
CA ALA A 6 1.73 -25.75 -0.13
C ALA A 6 0.20 -25.79 -0.29
N VAL A 7 -0.45 -24.63 -0.40
CA VAL A 7 -1.89 -24.50 -0.63
C VAL A 7 -2.30 -25.16 -1.93
N LEU A 8 -1.57 -24.89 -3.02
CA LEU A 8 -1.83 -25.49 -4.33
C LEU A 8 -1.61 -27.01 -4.32
N ALA A 9 -0.54 -27.49 -3.68
CA ALA A 9 -0.26 -28.92 -3.56
C ALA A 9 -1.32 -29.66 -2.72
N ALA A 10 -1.91 -28.98 -1.73
CA ALA A 10 -2.97 -29.54 -0.89
C ALA A 10 -4.36 -29.55 -1.56
N GLY A 11 -4.51 -28.92 -2.73
CA GLY A 11 -5.81 -28.86 -3.43
C GLY A 11 -6.87 -28.04 -2.70
N VAL A 12 -6.46 -26.98 -1.99
CA VAL A 12 -7.39 -26.05 -1.32
C VAL A 12 -8.34 -25.46 -2.34
N SER A 13 -9.64 -25.40 -2.03
CA SER A 13 -10.66 -24.95 -2.99
C SER A 13 -10.63 -23.45 -3.26
N ARG A 14 -10.39 -22.62 -2.22
CA ARG A 14 -10.38 -21.16 -2.32
C ARG A 14 -9.28 -20.55 -1.45
N TYR A 15 -8.53 -19.61 -2.00
CA TYR A 15 -7.35 -19.04 -1.34
C TYR A 15 -7.26 -17.52 -1.47
N PHE A 16 -7.01 -16.86 -0.34
CA PHE A 16 -6.69 -15.45 -0.24
C PHE A 16 -5.23 -15.33 0.21
N PRO A 17 -4.27 -15.16 -0.73
CA PRO A 17 -2.85 -15.09 -0.40
C PRO A 17 -2.50 -13.83 0.41
N TRP A 18 -1.37 -13.90 1.12
CA TRP A 18 -0.75 -12.73 1.74
C TRP A 18 -0.25 -11.76 0.65
N GLN A 19 -1.13 -10.87 0.19
CA GLN A 19 -0.89 -9.92 -0.90
C GLN A 19 -1.43 -8.51 -0.58
N PHE A 20 -1.70 -8.23 0.71
CA PHE A 20 -2.23 -6.96 1.22
C PHE A 20 -1.17 -5.85 1.14
N GLY A 21 -0.92 -5.38 -0.07
CA GLY A 21 0.11 -4.39 -0.36
C GLY A 21 -0.13 -3.67 -1.67
N VAL A 22 0.97 -3.30 -2.33
CA VAL A 22 1.00 -2.54 -3.58
C VAL A 22 0.62 -3.40 -4.79
N ASP A 23 0.55 -2.79 -5.97
CA ASP A 23 0.30 -3.52 -7.20
C ASP A 23 1.56 -4.22 -7.72
N TYR A 24 1.76 -5.47 -7.29
CA TYR A 24 2.91 -6.29 -7.68
C TYR A 24 2.95 -6.60 -9.18
N ASP A 25 1.86 -6.43 -9.95
CA ASP A 25 1.90 -6.59 -11.41
C ASP A 25 2.58 -5.40 -12.09
N ILE A 26 2.44 -4.19 -11.52
CA ILE A 26 3.07 -2.97 -12.05
C ILE A 26 4.49 -2.82 -11.50
N VAL A 27 4.67 -3.06 -10.20
CA VAL A 27 5.99 -2.98 -9.55
C VAL A 27 6.97 -3.99 -10.15
N GLY A 28 6.48 -5.19 -10.47
CA GLY A 28 7.24 -6.23 -11.17
C GLY A 28 8.47 -6.72 -10.41
N ARG A 29 9.36 -7.39 -11.14
CA ARG A 29 10.66 -7.88 -10.64
C ARG A 29 11.72 -6.79 -10.73
N GLY A 30 12.73 -6.86 -9.86
CA GLY A 30 13.82 -5.88 -9.86
C GLY A 30 13.39 -4.52 -9.31
N SER A 31 12.31 -4.50 -8.53
CA SER A 31 11.74 -3.32 -7.89
C SER A 31 12.67 -2.64 -6.86
N GLY A 32 13.81 -3.27 -6.57
CA GLY A 32 14.70 -2.89 -5.47
C GLY A 32 14.19 -3.33 -4.10
N GLN A 33 13.01 -3.96 -4.02
CA GLN A 33 12.42 -4.51 -2.80
C GLN A 33 12.20 -6.02 -2.96
N PRO A 34 13.09 -6.89 -2.44
CA PRO A 34 13.01 -8.34 -2.63
C PRO A 34 11.65 -8.97 -2.27
N VAL A 35 10.98 -8.43 -1.25
CA VAL A 35 9.63 -8.88 -0.85
C VAL A 35 8.63 -8.68 -1.99
N PHE A 36 8.71 -7.60 -2.76
CA PHE A 36 7.76 -7.34 -3.85
C PHE A 36 7.94 -8.32 -5.02
N ASP A 37 9.19 -8.70 -5.30
CA ASP A 37 9.51 -9.70 -6.31
C ASP A 37 8.93 -11.08 -5.92
N GLU A 38 9.03 -11.47 -4.64
CA GLU A 38 8.39 -12.68 -4.11
C GLU A 38 6.85 -12.63 -4.21
N GLN A 39 6.26 -11.47 -3.97
CA GLN A 39 4.81 -11.31 -4.10
C GLN A 39 4.35 -11.33 -5.56
N HIS A 40 5.13 -10.80 -6.49
CA HIS A 40 4.88 -10.95 -7.92
C HIS A 40 4.86 -12.43 -8.34
N GLU A 41 5.80 -13.24 -7.83
CA GLU A 41 5.83 -14.68 -8.10
C GLU A 41 4.59 -15.44 -7.62
N VAL A 42 4.00 -15.02 -6.50
CA VAL A 42 2.75 -15.61 -6.02
C VAL A 42 1.63 -15.39 -7.03
N ARG A 43 1.53 -14.20 -7.66
CA ARG A 43 0.50 -13.93 -8.68
C ARG A 43 0.67 -14.83 -9.90
N GLU A 44 1.91 -15.02 -10.36
CA GLU A 44 2.22 -15.92 -11.47
C GLU A 44 1.84 -17.37 -11.16
N LEU A 45 2.15 -17.86 -9.95
CA LEU A 45 1.78 -19.22 -9.53
C LEU A 45 0.27 -19.44 -9.52
N LEU A 46 -0.50 -18.46 -9.04
CA LEU A 46 -1.96 -18.55 -8.96
C LEU A 46 -2.62 -18.52 -10.35
N ARG A 47 -2.10 -17.70 -11.27
CA ARG A 47 -2.58 -17.63 -12.66
C ARG A 47 -2.21 -18.85 -13.51
N ALA A 48 -1.09 -19.50 -13.19
CA ALA A 48 -0.61 -20.68 -13.93
C ALA A 48 -1.40 -21.98 -13.63
N GLN A 49 -2.27 -21.97 -12.62
CA GLN A 49 -3.06 -23.13 -12.19
C GLN A 49 -4.57 -22.86 -12.35
N ARG A 50 -5.40 -23.90 -12.23
CA ARG A 50 -6.87 -23.83 -12.38
C ARG A 50 -7.67 -24.62 -11.33
N ALA A 51 -7.00 -25.22 -10.36
CA ALA A 51 -7.62 -26.13 -9.39
C ALA A 51 -8.11 -25.41 -8.13
N THR A 52 -7.42 -24.34 -7.73
CA THR A 52 -7.73 -23.51 -6.57
C THR A 52 -8.27 -22.17 -7.05
N GLU A 53 -9.50 -21.81 -6.65
CA GLU A 53 -10.00 -20.44 -6.80
C GLU A 53 -9.11 -19.51 -5.97
N TRP A 54 -8.77 -18.34 -6.50
CA TRP A 54 -7.98 -17.37 -5.74
C TRP A 54 -8.54 -15.96 -5.84
N VAL A 55 -8.31 -15.16 -4.81
CA VAL A 55 -8.66 -13.74 -4.81
C VAL A 55 -7.52 -12.98 -4.14
N ILE A 56 -6.90 -12.08 -4.89
CA ILE A 56 -5.87 -11.19 -4.36
C ILE A 56 -6.55 -9.89 -3.93
N VAL A 57 -6.22 -9.39 -2.74
CA VAL A 57 -6.70 -8.08 -2.28
C VAL A 57 -5.51 -7.12 -2.17
N SER A 58 -5.40 -6.20 -3.13
CA SER A 58 -4.39 -5.13 -3.12
C SER A 58 -4.91 -3.95 -2.31
N THR A 59 -4.19 -3.58 -1.24
CA THR A 59 -4.66 -2.64 -0.21
C THR A 59 -3.86 -1.35 -0.14
N GLY A 60 -2.72 -1.29 -0.82
CA GLY A 60 -1.75 -0.22 -0.69
C GLY A 60 -0.97 -0.36 0.62
N MET A 61 -0.35 0.74 1.05
CA MET A 61 0.38 0.83 2.30
C MET A 61 -0.59 0.92 3.50
N PHE A 62 -0.20 0.42 4.67
CA PHE A 62 -0.99 0.73 5.87
C PHE A 62 -0.94 2.22 6.19
N THR A 63 -2.10 2.82 6.47
CA THR A 63 -2.20 4.26 6.75
C THR A 63 -1.29 4.71 7.90
N SER A 64 -1.06 3.85 8.89
CA SER A 64 -0.15 4.12 10.01
C SER A 64 1.28 4.39 9.58
N PHE A 65 1.74 3.77 8.49
CA PHE A 65 3.12 3.88 8.04
C PHE A 65 3.46 5.27 7.52
N LEU A 66 2.47 6.05 7.04
CA LEU A 66 2.66 7.47 6.70
C LEU A 66 3.17 8.30 7.88
N PHE A 67 2.84 7.88 9.10
CA PHE A 67 3.13 8.59 10.35
C PHE A 67 4.19 7.87 11.21
N GLU A 68 4.82 6.82 10.68
CA GLU A 68 5.91 6.10 11.35
C GLU A 68 7.18 6.97 11.34
N PRO A 69 7.71 7.40 12.49
CA PRO A 69 8.90 8.27 12.55
C PRO A 69 10.12 7.70 11.81
N ALA A 70 10.30 6.37 11.80
CA ALA A 70 11.39 5.73 11.07
C ALA A 70 11.22 5.77 9.54
N PHE A 71 9.98 5.82 9.05
CA PHE A 71 9.68 6.00 7.61
C PHE A 71 9.79 7.47 7.20
N ASP A 72 9.50 8.39 8.13
CA ASP A 72 9.78 9.83 8.06
C ASP A 72 9.04 10.56 6.91
N VAL A 73 7.92 10.03 6.41
CA VAL A 73 7.04 10.80 5.48
C VAL A 73 6.33 11.92 6.24
N VAL A 74 5.69 11.60 7.36
CA VAL A 74 5.19 12.57 8.33
C VAL A 74 5.80 12.25 9.68
N ASN A 75 6.56 13.20 10.23
CA ASN A 75 7.11 13.09 11.57
C ASN A 75 6.49 14.17 12.45
N LEU A 76 5.53 13.76 13.29
CA LEU A 76 4.77 14.68 14.14
C LEU A 76 5.63 15.31 15.23
N ASP A 77 6.59 14.55 15.79
CA ASP A 77 7.47 15.02 16.87
C ASP A 77 8.49 16.04 16.35
N ARG A 78 9.09 15.77 15.19
CA ARG A 78 10.05 16.68 14.55
C ARG A 78 9.39 17.78 13.74
N GLN A 79 8.08 17.72 13.56
CA GLN A 79 7.31 18.61 12.69
C GLN A 79 7.87 18.71 11.27
N THR A 80 8.29 17.58 10.70
CA THR A 80 8.80 17.47 9.33
C THR A 80 7.87 16.63 8.45
N ILE A 81 7.76 17.00 7.18
CA ILE A 81 7.05 16.23 6.15
C ILE A 81 7.95 16.09 4.93
N HIS A 82 8.06 14.87 4.42
CA HIS A 82 8.89 14.55 3.27
C HIS A 82 8.05 14.01 2.11
N GLY A 83 8.10 14.71 0.97
CA GLY A 83 7.49 14.24 -0.27
C GLY A 83 8.43 13.29 -1.00
N LEU A 84 8.06 12.01 -1.14
CA LEU A 84 8.94 11.01 -1.77
C LEU A 84 8.82 11.07 -3.30
N GLY A 85 9.95 11.28 -3.97
CA GLY A 85 10.04 11.46 -5.42
C GLY A 85 9.62 12.86 -5.85
N SER A 86 8.39 13.25 -5.53
CA SER A 86 7.84 14.60 -5.72
C SER A 86 6.63 14.84 -4.82
N TRP A 87 6.22 16.09 -4.65
CA TRP A 87 4.93 16.40 -3.99
C TRP A 87 3.70 15.86 -4.73
N ASN A 88 3.81 15.58 -6.03
CA ASN A 88 2.73 15.02 -6.85
C ASN A 88 2.68 13.49 -6.81
N THR A 89 3.70 12.82 -6.28
CA THR A 89 3.71 11.37 -6.14
C THR A 89 2.58 10.94 -5.22
N LYS A 90 1.79 9.96 -5.69
CA LYS A 90 0.63 9.43 -4.97
C LYS A 90 0.93 8.09 -4.33
N VAL A 91 0.18 7.82 -3.27
CA VAL A 91 0.11 6.52 -2.59
C VAL A 91 -1.33 6.15 -2.30
N THR A 92 -1.67 4.88 -2.41
CA THR A 92 -2.90 4.34 -1.82
C THR A 92 -2.60 3.81 -0.44
N VAL A 93 -3.44 4.16 0.54
CA VAL A 93 -3.35 3.66 1.91
C VAL A 93 -4.67 3.10 2.41
N THR A 94 -4.59 2.09 3.28
CA THR A 94 -5.76 1.49 3.93
C THR A 94 -5.42 1.13 5.37
N THR A 95 -6.37 1.31 6.30
CA THR A 95 -6.18 0.89 7.70
C THR A 95 -6.23 -0.63 7.82
N PRO A 96 -5.50 -1.27 8.75
CA PRO A 96 -5.61 -2.70 8.98
C PRO A 96 -7.05 -3.16 9.27
N GLU A 97 -7.83 -2.33 9.98
CA GLU A 97 -9.23 -2.57 10.28
C GLU A 97 -10.08 -2.62 9.00
N ASP A 98 -9.90 -1.66 8.10
CA ASP A 98 -10.61 -1.65 6.81
C ASP A 98 -10.12 -2.77 5.89
N VAL A 99 -8.84 -3.16 5.94
CA VAL A 99 -8.35 -4.35 5.20
C VAL A 99 -9.12 -5.60 5.63
N GLY A 100 -9.29 -5.83 6.93
CA GLY A 100 -10.05 -6.98 7.44
C GLY A 100 -11.53 -6.93 7.04
N LYS A 101 -12.16 -5.76 7.20
CA LYS A 101 -13.56 -5.54 6.81
C LYS A 101 -13.77 -5.79 5.32
N LEU A 102 -12.99 -5.14 4.47
CA LEU A 102 -13.15 -5.23 3.02
C LEU A 102 -12.80 -6.61 2.48
N THR A 103 -11.79 -7.27 3.05
CA THR A 103 -11.50 -8.67 2.70
C THR A 103 -12.70 -9.57 2.99
N THR A 104 -13.39 -9.35 4.12
CA THR A 104 -14.60 -10.08 4.49
C THR A 104 -15.74 -9.78 3.51
N GLU A 105 -15.96 -8.51 3.15
CA GLU A 105 -16.96 -8.12 2.15
C GLU A 105 -16.69 -8.75 0.78
N ILE A 106 -15.43 -8.80 0.35
CA ILE A 106 -15.03 -9.45 -0.91
C ILE A 106 -15.26 -10.96 -0.85
N LEU A 107 -14.93 -11.60 0.28
CA LEU A 107 -15.12 -13.03 0.49
C LEU A 107 -16.60 -13.42 0.35
N LEU A 108 -17.50 -12.58 0.89
CA LEU A 108 -18.95 -12.77 0.96
C LEU A 108 -19.70 -12.16 -0.24
N ALA A 109 -19.01 -11.52 -1.18
CA ALA A 109 -19.65 -10.79 -2.27
C ALA A 109 -20.49 -11.68 -3.20
N GLU A 110 -21.63 -11.15 -3.64
CA GLU A 110 -22.47 -11.71 -4.70
C GLU A 110 -22.64 -10.71 -5.86
N PRO A 111 -22.42 -11.12 -7.13
CA PRO A 111 -21.86 -12.41 -7.55
C PRO A 111 -20.44 -12.62 -7.02
N ARG A 112 -20.05 -13.89 -6.88
CA ARG A 112 -18.77 -14.27 -6.29
C ARG A 112 -17.58 -13.73 -7.10
N VAL A 113 -16.62 -13.14 -6.39
CA VAL A 113 -15.29 -12.77 -6.90
C VAL A 113 -14.41 -14.02 -6.97
N VAL A 114 -13.86 -14.32 -8.16
CA VAL A 114 -13.05 -15.51 -8.45
C VAL A 114 -11.94 -15.16 -9.44
N ASP A 115 -10.73 -15.63 -9.15
CA ASP A 115 -9.52 -15.58 -9.99
C ASP A 115 -9.15 -14.18 -10.49
N GLU A 116 -9.29 -13.18 -9.60
CA GLU A 116 -9.00 -11.79 -9.90
C GLU A 116 -8.24 -11.05 -8.79
N VAL A 117 -7.65 -9.92 -9.18
CA VAL A 117 -7.04 -8.95 -8.26
C VAL A 117 -8.07 -7.86 -7.96
N VAL A 118 -8.46 -7.76 -6.69
CA VAL A 118 -9.37 -6.73 -6.20
C VAL A 118 -8.59 -5.63 -5.52
N TYR A 119 -8.85 -4.38 -5.92
CA TYR A 119 -8.22 -3.20 -5.35
C TYR A 119 -9.15 -2.54 -4.33
N VAL A 120 -8.61 -2.19 -3.16
CA VAL A 120 -9.30 -1.42 -2.12
C VAL A 120 -8.51 -0.17 -1.77
N ALA A 121 -9.17 0.84 -1.20
CA ALA A 121 -8.45 2.01 -0.68
C ALA A 121 -9.23 2.65 0.47
N GLY A 122 -8.56 2.90 1.59
CA GLY A 122 -9.00 3.92 2.54
C GLY A 122 -8.90 5.31 1.91
N ASP A 123 -7.73 5.61 1.33
CA ASP A 123 -7.47 6.84 0.60
C ASP A 123 -6.43 6.66 -0.51
N THR A 124 -6.45 7.56 -1.49
CA THR A 124 -5.42 7.70 -2.52
C THR A 124 -5.03 9.16 -2.62
N ILE A 125 -3.84 9.50 -2.13
CA ILE A 125 -3.45 10.88 -1.85
C ILE A 125 -2.02 11.17 -2.35
N SER A 126 -1.76 12.39 -2.81
CA SER A 126 -0.38 12.83 -3.08
C SER A 126 0.33 13.27 -1.79
N TYR A 127 1.67 13.23 -1.74
CA TYR A 127 2.39 13.74 -0.57
C TYR A 127 2.13 15.24 -0.32
N GLY A 128 1.86 16.03 -1.35
CA GLY A 128 1.44 17.42 -1.21
C GLY A 128 0.09 17.55 -0.52
N GLN A 129 -0.92 16.77 -0.94
CA GLN A 129 -2.23 16.73 -0.30
C GLN A 129 -2.14 16.20 1.14
N LEU A 130 -1.30 15.21 1.40
CA LEU A 130 -1.02 14.70 2.75
C LEU A 130 -0.48 15.83 3.64
N ALA A 131 0.45 16.64 3.14
CA ALA A 131 0.99 17.78 3.89
C ALA A 131 -0.10 18.80 4.25
N GLU A 132 -1.02 19.09 3.33
CA GLU A 132 -2.18 19.97 3.59
C GLU A 132 -3.11 19.38 4.65
N VAL A 133 -3.41 18.08 4.60
CA VAL A 133 -4.23 17.38 5.60
C VAL A 133 -3.57 17.48 6.98
N VAL A 134 -2.27 17.19 7.08
CA VAL A 134 -1.54 17.23 8.36
C VAL A 134 -1.57 18.63 8.98
N GLU A 135 -1.24 19.68 8.22
CA GLU A 135 -1.28 21.05 8.74
C GLU A 135 -2.71 21.47 9.12
N ARG A 136 -3.72 21.08 8.32
CA ARG A 136 -5.14 21.38 8.60
C ARG A 136 -5.63 20.73 9.88
N VAL A 137 -5.33 19.45 10.08
CA VAL A 137 -5.80 18.67 11.24
C VAL A 137 -5.08 19.09 12.53
N THR A 138 -3.78 19.32 12.45
CA THR A 138 -2.97 19.65 13.64
C THR A 138 -3.00 21.14 14.00
N GLY A 139 -3.37 22.02 13.05
CA GLY A 139 -3.27 23.47 13.22
C GLY A 139 -1.83 23.98 13.31
N ARG A 140 -0.83 23.15 12.96
CA ARG A 140 0.60 23.48 13.06
C ARG A 140 1.23 23.57 11.67
N LYS A 141 2.31 24.34 11.55
CA LYS A 141 3.19 24.34 10.37
C LYS A 141 4.28 23.29 10.52
N PHE A 142 4.67 22.73 9.38
CA PHE A 142 5.70 21.71 9.28
C PHE A 142 6.79 22.17 8.31
N GLU A 143 8.03 21.78 8.60
CA GLU A 143 9.11 21.86 7.63
C GLU A 143 8.87 20.82 6.53
N LYS A 144 8.84 21.27 5.28
CA LYS A 144 8.48 20.43 4.12
C LYS A 144 9.66 20.32 3.19
N THR A 145 10.10 19.11 2.93
CA THR A 145 11.26 18.84 2.07
C THR A 145 10.91 17.78 1.04
N GLU A 146 11.18 18.05 -0.24
CA GLU A 146 11.06 17.04 -1.28
C GLU A 146 12.30 16.13 -1.26
N TRP A 147 12.10 14.82 -1.23
CA TRP A 147 13.15 13.82 -1.38
C TRP A 147 13.10 13.25 -2.78
N THR A 148 13.93 13.82 -3.66
CA THR A 148 14.02 13.41 -5.06
C THR A 148 14.43 11.94 -5.20
N LEU A 149 14.12 11.34 -6.35
CA LEU A 149 14.53 9.98 -6.68
C LEU A 149 16.05 9.78 -6.56
N ASP A 150 16.84 10.75 -7.01
CA ASP A 150 18.31 10.66 -6.97
C ASP A 150 18.84 10.70 -5.53
N LYS A 151 18.26 11.55 -4.67
CA LYS A 151 18.58 11.56 -3.23
C LYS A 151 18.27 10.19 -2.61
N LEU A 152 17.06 9.67 -2.83
CA LEU A 152 16.62 8.40 -2.22
C LEU A 152 17.45 7.21 -2.71
N ARG A 153 17.89 7.21 -3.97
CA ARG A 153 18.83 6.23 -4.51
C ARG A 153 20.21 6.36 -3.84
N ALA A 154 20.71 7.57 -3.65
CA ALA A 154 21.99 7.81 -2.98
C ALA A 154 21.94 7.35 -1.51
N ASP A 155 20.86 7.67 -0.79
CA ASP A 155 20.64 7.23 0.59
C ASP A 155 20.63 5.70 0.70
N LEU A 156 19.91 5.02 -0.19
CA LEU A 156 19.86 3.56 -0.21
C LEU A 156 21.21 2.94 -0.61
N ALA A 157 21.97 3.56 -1.52
CA ALA A 157 23.30 3.10 -1.89
C ALA A 157 24.30 3.23 -0.73
N ALA A 158 24.17 4.28 0.09
CA ALA A 158 24.99 4.49 1.27
C ALA A 158 24.65 3.52 2.42
N ALA A 159 23.38 3.12 2.52
CA ALA A 159 22.89 2.20 3.55
C ALA A 159 22.02 1.07 2.95
N PRO A 160 22.61 0.11 2.22
CA PRO A 160 21.86 -0.89 1.45
C PRO A 160 21.04 -1.85 2.31
N SER A 161 21.37 -1.99 3.60
CA SER A 161 20.62 -2.79 4.58
C SER A 161 19.50 -2.03 5.27
N ASP A 162 19.38 -0.71 5.06
CA ASP A 162 18.30 0.09 5.63
C ASP A 162 16.97 -0.21 4.93
N VAL A 163 16.10 -0.91 5.66
CA VAL A 163 14.77 -1.31 5.20
C VAL A 163 13.88 -0.10 4.93
N MET A 164 13.97 0.96 5.75
CA MET A 164 13.18 2.18 5.57
C MET A 164 13.67 2.99 4.38
N ALA A 165 14.97 3.11 4.17
CA ALA A 165 15.52 3.71 2.94
C ALA A 165 15.00 2.99 1.69
N ARG A 166 14.95 1.65 1.72
CA ARG A 166 14.42 0.85 0.60
C ARG A 166 12.94 1.08 0.36
N TYR A 167 12.12 1.11 1.42
CA TYR A 167 10.70 1.45 1.29
C TYR A 167 10.51 2.86 0.74
N ARG A 168 11.27 3.85 1.22
CA ARG A 168 11.18 5.22 0.72
C ARG A 168 11.51 5.31 -0.76
N ALA A 169 12.58 4.65 -1.20
CA ALA A 169 12.94 4.58 -2.61
C ALA A 169 11.85 3.93 -3.47
N ALA A 170 11.22 2.85 -2.97
CA ALA A 170 10.12 2.18 -3.68
C ALA A 170 8.87 3.08 -3.78
N PHE A 171 8.41 3.65 -2.66
CA PHE A 171 7.21 4.50 -2.61
C PHE A 171 7.39 5.88 -3.26
N ALA A 172 8.61 6.21 -3.70
CA ALA A 172 8.90 7.39 -4.52
C ALA A 172 8.67 7.17 -6.02
N LEU A 173 8.66 5.92 -6.50
CA LEU A 173 8.53 5.58 -7.93
C LEU A 173 7.15 5.90 -8.50
N GLY A 174 6.12 5.98 -7.64
CA GLY A 174 4.74 6.26 -8.02
C GLY A 174 4.00 5.04 -8.56
N ASP A 175 4.33 4.57 -9.76
CA ASP A 175 3.58 3.51 -10.43
C ASP A 175 3.51 2.22 -9.58
N GLY A 176 2.30 1.66 -9.49
CA GLY A 176 2.01 0.48 -8.66
C GLY A 176 1.85 0.77 -7.16
N MET A 177 2.23 1.96 -6.68
CA MET A 177 2.06 2.37 -5.27
C MET A 177 0.69 3.00 -4.99
N TRP A 178 -0.06 3.31 -6.04
CA TRP A 178 -1.38 3.92 -5.97
C TRP A 178 -2.27 3.46 -7.12
N TRP A 179 -3.58 3.67 -6.96
CA TRP A 179 -4.60 3.50 -8.00
C TRP A 179 -5.73 4.48 -7.76
N ASP A 180 -6.51 4.79 -8.80
CA ASP A 180 -7.66 5.67 -8.64
C ASP A 180 -8.72 5.06 -7.71
N LYS A 181 -9.10 5.79 -6.67
CA LYS A 181 -10.08 5.35 -5.66
C LYS A 181 -11.43 4.99 -6.29
N SER A 182 -11.85 5.65 -7.37
CA SER A 182 -13.09 5.33 -8.10
C SER A 182 -13.14 3.90 -8.67
N ARG A 183 -11.97 3.27 -8.84
CA ARG A 183 -11.85 1.91 -9.38
C ARG A 183 -11.88 0.84 -8.27
N THR A 184 -11.91 1.23 -7.00
CA THR A 184 -11.81 0.29 -5.88
C THR A 184 -13.13 -0.39 -5.56
N PHE A 185 -13.05 -1.58 -4.98
CA PHE A 185 -14.22 -2.36 -4.57
C PHE A 185 -15.10 -1.56 -3.60
N ASN A 186 -14.50 -0.97 -2.57
CA ASN A 186 -15.23 -0.24 -1.54
C ASN A 186 -15.92 1.01 -2.10
N GLU A 187 -15.26 1.77 -2.99
CA GLU A 187 -15.88 2.96 -3.59
C GLU A 187 -17.08 2.57 -4.48
N ARG A 188 -16.92 1.57 -5.35
CA ARG A 188 -18.01 1.10 -6.22
C ARG A 188 -19.20 0.51 -5.44
N LYS A 189 -18.96 -0.02 -4.24
CA LYS A 189 -19.99 -0.58 -3.36
C LYS A 189 -20.53 0.43 -2.34
N GLY A 190 -20.02 1.67 -2.32
CA GLY A 190 -20.43 2.69 -1.35
C GLY A 190 -20.09 2.32 0.10
N LEU A 191 -19.05 1.50 0.31
CA LEU A 191 -18.64 1.06 1.64
C LEU A 191 -17.81 2.15 2.31
N LYS A 192 -18.30 2.67 3.43
CA LYS A 192 -17.54 3.61 4.24
C LYS A 192 -16.30 2.94 4.83
N VAL A 193 -15.17 3.62 4.69
CA VAL A 193 -13.82 3.28 5.16
C VAL A 193 -13.17 4.53 5.74
N THR A 194 -12.06 4.35 6.44
CA THR A 194 -11.31 5.45 7.09
C THR A 194 -10.32 6.07 6.11
N ASP A 195 -10.47 7.37 5.84
CA ASP A 195 -9.49 8.13 5.06
C ASP A 195 -8.32 8.65 5.94
N VAL A 196 -7.34 9.31 5.33
CA VAL A 196 -6.15 9.81 6.05
C VAL A 196 -6.50 10.88 7.07
N GLU A 197 -7.46 11.76 6.78
CA GLU A 197 -7.88 12.83 7.68
C GLU A 197 -8.61 12.27 8.90
N GLU A 198 -9.60 11.38 8.68
CA GLU A 198 -10.31 10.66 9.74
C GLU A 198 -9.32 9.88 10.61
N TYR A 199 -8.35 9.18 10.00
CA TYR A 199 -7.29 8.44 10.69
C TYR A 199 -6.45 9.33 11.62
N LEU A 200 -6.01 10.49 11.10
CA LEU A 200 -5.16 11.41 11.84
C LEU A 200 -5.92 12.11 12.97
N ARG A 201 -7.15 12.59 12.72
CA ARG A 201 -8.01 13.22 13.74
C ARG A 201 -8.25 12.32 14.94
N ALA A 202 -8.36 11.01 14.74
CA ALA A 202 -8.53 10.05 15.83
C ALA A 202 -7.28 9.90 16.74
N ARG A 203 -6.14 10.49 16.38
CA ARG A 203 -4.84 10.29 17.08
C ARG A 203 -4.19 11.57 17.61
N VAL A 204 -4.57 12.73 17.09
CA VAL A 204 -3.98 14.02 17.51
C VAL A 204 -4.93 14.89 18.33
N ASN A 205 -6.15 14.42 18.57
CA ASN A 205 -7.12 15.03 19.48
C ASN A 205 -7.00 14.44 20.88
#